data_AF-A0A0M9YR62-F1
#
_entry.id   AF-A0A0M9YR62-F1
#
_cell.length_a   1.000
_cell.length_b   1.000
_cell.length_c   1.000
_cell.angle_alpha   90.00
_cell.angle_beta   90.00
_cell.angle_gamma   90.00
#
_symmetry.space_group_name_H-M   'P 1'
#
loop_
_entity.id
_entity.type
_entity.pdbx_description
1 polymer ?
#
loop_
_entity_poly.entity_id
_entity_poly.type
_entity_poly.pdbx_seq_one_letter_code
_entity_poly.pdbx_strand_id
1 'polypeptide(L)'
;MTSTREPWPPPGRGCSNEPVNSEQPEESGTDQPEARGTPVGRRVVLGTLGLGALGVFAAPTLQRGLEAFLGSAADKDPTGLTGLLPNGGGFRYYSVASSVPRKNAENYRLTVDGLVDRPNTYTLADLRALPQTRMVKDVQCVTGWRVPDTPFEGVRLSRLLDAAGVRPSAGAVRFSCFDGTYTESLTLDQARRADVLVALRMQDKDLGHSHGGPVRLYVAPMYFYKSAKWLSGITVTEDVRPGYWENRGYDVDAWVGRSNGRDDDPTS
;
A
#
# COMPACT_ATOMS: atom_id res chain seq x y z
N MET A 1 -4.12 -44.35 -3.72
CA MET A 1 -3.79 -43.50 -4.87
C MET A 1 -2.63 -42.62 -4.48
N THR A 2 -1.43 -43.05 -4.83
CA THR A 2 -0.15 -42.39 -4.52
C THR A 2 0.64 -42.46 -5.82
N SER A 3 0.91 -41.29 -6.42
CA SER A 3 1.61 -41.17 -7.69
C SER A 3 3.01 -40.64 -7.43
N THR A 4 4.02 -41.47 -7.68
CA THR A 4 5.44 -41.14 -7.75
C THR A 4 5.84 -40.95 -9.21
N ARG A 5 6.51 -39.85 -9.54
CA ARG A 5 7.09 -39.54 -10.85
C ARG A 5 8.52 -40.09 -10.94
N GLU A 6 8.87 -40.69 -12.07
CA GLU A 6 10.25 -41.09 -12.43
C GLU A 6 10.98 -40.00 -13.26
N PRO A 7 12.33 -40.00 -13.31
CA PRO A 7 13.13 -38.93 -13.91
C PRO A 7 13.64 -39.22 -15.34
N TRP A 8 14.04 -38.15 -16.04
CA TRP A 8 14.49 -38.06 -17.43
C TRP A 8 15.97 -38.48 -17.66
N PRO A 9 16.36 -39.01 -18.85
CA PRO A 9 17.73 -39.49 -19.12
C PRO A 9 18.70 -38.43 -19.73
N PRO A 10 20.02 -38.64 -19.68
CA PRO A 10 21.04 -37.65 -20.09
C PRO A 10 21.39 -37.68 -21.60
N PRO A 11 21.97 -36.59 -22.16
CA PRO A 11 22.36 -36.53 -23.57
C PRO A 11 23.76 -37.13 -23.85
N GLY A 12 23.86 -37.86 -24.97
CA GLY A 12 25.09 -38.50 -25.46
C GLY A 12 25.99 -37.58 -26.31
N ARG A 13 27.25 -38.00 -26.47
CA ARG A 13 28.27 -37.39 -27.34
C ARG A 13 28.45 -38.22 -28.62
N GLY A 14 28.85 -37.58 -29.71
CA GLY A 14 29.65 -38.23 -30.75
C GLY A 14 29.67 -37.54 -32.12
N CYS A 15 30.85 -36.99 -32.48
CA CYS A 15 31.59 -37.07 -33.78
C CYS A 15 30.92 -36.48 -35.05
N SER A 16 31.59 -35.82 -36.00
CA SER A 16 32.92 -36.05 -36.61
C SER A 16 33.33 -34.98 -37.66
N ASN A 17 34.65 -34.81 -37.82
CA ASN A 17 35.51 -34.64 -39.03
C ASN A 17 35.53 -33.37 -39.92
N GLU A 18 36.74 -32.77 -39.99
CA GLU A 18 37.36 -31.90 -41.03
C GLU A 18 37.76 -32.69 -42.32
N PRO A 19 38.46 -32.12 -43.34
CA PRO A 19 38.30 -30.87 -44.10
C PRO A 19 38.39 -31.13 -45.64
N VAL A 20 38.23 -30.10 -46.50
CA VAL A 20 38.98 -29.83 -47.77
C VAL A 20 38.20 -28.86 -48.66
N ASN A 21 38.95 -27.91 -49.22
CA ASN A 21 38.56 -26.80 -50.07
C ASN A 21 38.86 -27.12 -51.54
N SER A 22 37.93 -26.84 -52.46
CA SER A 22 38.17 -26.18 -53.77
C SER A 22 36.93 -26.31 -54.67
N GLU A 23 36.37 -25.18 -55.09
CA GLU A 23 35.95 -24.84 -56.48
C GLU A 23 35.03 -23.60 -56.46
N GLN A 24 35.50 -22.52 -57.09
CA GLN A 24 34.68 -21.40 -57.59
C GLN A 24 34.18 -21.79 -59.00
N PRO A 25 32.99 -21.33 -59.45
CA PRO A 25 32.93 -19.99 -60.06
C PRO A 25 31.60 -19.19 -59.96
N GLU A 26 31.78 -17.89 -60.17
CA GLU A 26 30.92 -16.91 -60.83
C GLU A 26 29.80 -16.13 -60.10
N GLU A 27 29.83 -14.83 -60.38
CA GLU A 27 29.15 -13.69 -59.78
C GLU A 27 27.66 -13.57 -60.14
N SER A 28 26.86 -13.05 -59.22
CA SER A 28 25.84 -12.05 -59.58
C SER A 28 25.55 -11.16 -58.36
N GLY A 29 25.72 -9.85 -58.55
CA GLY A 29 25.80 -8.88 -57.48
C GLY A 29 24.48 -8.53 -56.82
N THR A 30 24.59 -8.07 -55.57
CA THR A 30 23.77 -6.97 -55.03
C THR A 30 24.62 -6.20 -54.02
N ASP A 31 24.98 -4.98 -54.40
CA ASP A 31 25.75 -4.02 -53.61
C ASP A 31 24.85 -3.49 -52.47
N GLN A 32 25.17 -3.79 -51.21
CA GLN A 32 24.55 -3.12 -50.06
C GLN A 32 25.41 -1.91 -49.67
N PRO A 33 24.83 -0.70 -49.56
CA PRO A 33 25.62 0.45 -49.14
C PRO A 33 26.00 0.31 -47.67
N GLU A 34 27.30 0.19 -47.40
CA GLU A 34 27.86 0.38 -46.05
C GLU A 34 27.47 1.77 -45.53
N ALA A 35 26.66 1.80 -44.47
CA ALA A 35 26.34 3.03 -43.75
C ALA A 35 27.60 3.56 -43.04
N ARG A 36 28.35 4.41 -43.75
CA ARG A 36 29.52 5.11 -43.23
C ARG A 36 29.07 6.16 -42.20
N GLY A 37 29.10 5.79 -40.92
CA GLY A 37 28.75 6.69 -39.81
C GLY A 37 29.67 7.91 -39.75
N THR A 38 29.08 9.10 -39.61
CA THR A 38 29.83 10.35 -39.46
C THR A 38 30.51 10.38 -38.08
N PRO A 39 31.81 10.71 -37.98
CA PRO A 39 32.48 10.75 -36.68
C PRO A 39 31.92 11.88 -35.81
N VAL A 40 31.36 11.53 -34.66
CA VAL A 40 30.86 12.49 -33.68
C VAL A 40 32.05 13.13 -32.97
N GLY A 41 32.20 14.45 -33.10
CA GLY A 41 33.34 15.18 -32.53
C GLY A 41 33.41 15.05 -31.01
N ARG A 42 34.63 14.87 -30.47
CA ARG A 42 34.90 14.73 -29.03
C ARG A 42 34.28 15.82 -28.15
N ARG A 43 34.12 17.04 -28.67
CA ARG A 43 33.44 18.16 -27.98
C ARG A 43 31.94 17.92 -27.80
N VAL A 44 31.30 17.28 -28.76
CA VAL A 44 29.88 16.91 -28.66
C VAL A 44 29.74 15.83 -27.59
N VAL A 45 30.54 14.77 -27.65
CA VAL A 45 30.52 13.68 -26.64
C VAL A 45 30.79 14.21 -25.22
N LEU A 46 31.82 15.05 -25.04
CA LEU A 46 32.12 15.65 -23.75
C LEU A 46 31.05 16.65 -23.29
N GLY A 47 30.42 17.37 -24.23
CA GLY A 47 29.29 18.26 -23.95
C GLY A 47 28.09 17.48 -23.42
N THR A 48 27.74 16.36 -24.06
CA THR A 48 26.62 15.51 -23.61
C THR A 48 26.90 14.88 -22.25
N LEU A 49 28.13 14.42 -22.01
CA LEU A 49 28.54 13.87 -20.71
C LEU A 49 28.52 14.93 -19.60
N GLY A 50 28.98 16.16 -19.89
CA GLY A 50 28.96 17.27 -18.94
C GLY A 50 27.54 17.70 -18.56
N LEU A 51 26.64 17.80 -19.55
CA LEU A 51 25.21 18.05 -19.33
C LEU A 51 24.54 16.92 -18.53
N GLY A 52 24.88 15.67 -18.82
CA GLY A 52 24.39 14.51 -18.07
C GLY A 52 24.81 14.54 -16.61
N ALA A 53 26.09 14.80 -16.34
CA ALA A 53 26.60 14.91 -14.96
C ALA A 53 25.96 16.07 -14.20
N LEU A 54 25.86 17.26 -14.81
CA LEU A 54 25.17 18.41 -14.22
C LEU A 54 23.69 18.10 -13.91
N GLY A 55 23.00 17.40 -14.81
CA GLY A 55 21.64 16.93 -14.59
C GLY A 55 21.52 16.02 -13.36
N VAL A 56 22.43 15.06 -13.19
CA VAL A 56 22.43 14.14 -12.04
C VAL A 56 22.70 14.86 -10.72
N PHE A 57 23.59 15.85 -10.69
CA PHE A 57 23.89 16.60 -9.47
C PHE A 57 22.84 17.67 -9.14
N ALA A 58 22.22 18.28 -10.14
CA ALA A 58 21.21 19.32 -9.94
C ALA A 58 19.80 18.75 -9.71
N ALA A 59 19.48 17.57 -10.26
CA ALA A 59 18.15 16.97 -10.17
C ALA A 59 17.64 16.79 -8.73
N PRO A 60 18.41 16.27 -7.74
CA PRO A 60 17.91 16.08 -6.38
C PRO A 60 17.61 17.39 -5.67
N THR A 61 18.32 18.47 -5.99
CA THR A 61 18.05 19.81 -5.43
C THR A 61 16.88 20.49 -6.11
N LEU A 62 16.76 20.33 -7.43
CA LEU A 62 15.69 20.93 -8.22
C LEU A 62 14.35 20.24 -7.94
N GLN A 63 14.37 18.92 -7.77
CA GLN A 63 13.21 18.13 -7.36
C GLN A 63 12.75 18.50 -5.95
N ARG A 64 13.65 18.63 -4.97
CA ARG A 64 13.28 19.08 -3.61
C ARG A 64 12.74 20.51 -3.59
N GLY A 65 13.30 21.41 -4.40
CA GLY A 65 12.79 22.78 -4.53
C GLY A 65 11.40 22.82 -5.15
N LEU A 66 11.17 22.01 -6.18
CA LEU A 66 9.86 21.87 -6.82
C LEU A 66 8.83 21.22 -5.88
N GLU A 67 9.21 20.17 -5.16
CA GLU A 67 8.35 19.50 -4.18
C GLU A 67 7.99 20.41 -3.01
N ALA A 68 8.95 21.20 -2.50
CA ALA A 68 8.67 22.19 -1.44
C ALA A 68 7.77 23.32 -1.93
N PHE A 69 7.96 23.80 -3.16
CA PHE A 69 7.10 24.80 -3.77
C PHE A 69 5.68 24.26 -3.99
N LEU A 70 5.54 23.07 -4.57
CA LEU A 70 4.25 22.41 -4.77
C LEU A 70 3.56 22.07 -3.44
N GLY A 71 4.31 21.67 -2.41
CA GLY A 71 3.80 21.48 -1.05
C GLY A 71 3.24 22.78 -0.46
N SER A 72 3.98 23.88 -0.57
CA SER A 72 3.52 25.20 -0.09
C SER A 72 2.31 25.75 -0.86
N ALA A 73 2.16 25.37 -2.13
CA ALA A 73 1.00 25.68 -2.95
C ALA A 73 -0.20 24.78 -2.60
N ALA A 74 0.05 23.53 -2.21
CA ALA A 74 -0.98 22.60 -1.76
C ALA A 74 -1.59 22.99 -0.40
N ASP A 75 -0.78 23.55 0.50
CA ASP A 75 -1.26 24.10 1.80
C ASP A 75 -2.20 25.30 1.65
N LYS A 76 -2.24 25.93 0.47
CA LYS A 76 -3.04 27.14 0.18
C LYS A 76 -4.15 26.90 -0.85
N ASP A 77 -4.56 25.66 -1.08
CA ASP A 77 -5.61 25.35 -2.06
C ASP A 77 -7.02 25.26 -1.41
N PRO A 78 -7.85 26.31 -1.49
CA PRO A 78 -9.23 26.27 -1.00
C PRO A 78 -10.15 25.35 -1.83
N THR A 79 -9.69 24.87 -3.00
CA THR A 79 -10.48 24.03 -3.91
C THR A 79 -10.24 22.53 -3.70
N GLY A 80 -9.18 22.14 -2.99
CA GLY A 80 -8.85 20.74 -2.69
C GLY A 80 -8.45 19.90 -3.91
N LEU A 81 -8.08 20.55 -5.02
CA LEU A 81 -7.65 19.90 -6.26
C LEU A 81 -6.26 19.27 -6.11
N THR A 82 -5.44 19.76 -5.18
CA THR A 82 -4.15 19.15 -4.88
C THR A 82 -4.27 17.69 -4.45
N GLY A 83 -5.32 17.29 -3.71
CA GLY A 83 -5.58 15.88 -3.34
C GLY A 83 -5.93 14.93 -4.50
N LEU A 84 -6.12 15.45 -5.72
CA LEU A 84 -6.33 14.66 -6.93
C LEU A 84 -5.03 14.33 -7.68
N LEU A 85 -3.92 14.98 -7.31
CA LEU A 85 -2.61 14.67 -7.89
C LEU A 85 -2.05 13.39 -7.24
N PRO A 86 -1.35 12.52 -7.99
CA PRO A 86 -0.53 11.49 -7.36
C PRO A 86 0.48 12.17 -6.42
N ASN A 87 0.44 11.83 -5.12
CA ASN A 87 1.16 12.46 -4.00
C ASN A 87 0.64 13.84 -3.52
N GLY A 88 -0.54 14.27 -3.98
CA GLY A 88 -1.25 15.41 -3.45
C GLY A 88 -1.56 15.28 -1.96
N GLY A 89 -0.84 16.01 -1.11
CA GLY A 89 -0.95 15.88 0.35
C GLY A 89 -0.22 14.67 0.94
N GLY A 90 0.75 14.09 0.21
CA GLY A 90 1.66 13.04 0.72
C GLY A 90 1.09 11.62 0.79
N PHE A 91 -0.23 11.44 0.62
CA PHE A 91 -0.86 10.12 0.64
C PHE A 91 -0.60 9.35 -0.65
N ARG A 92 -0.03 8.15 -0.52
CA ARG A 92 0.08 7.18 -1.62
C ARG A 92 -1.08 6.19 -1.61
N TYR A 93 -1.68 5.99 -2.77
CA TYR A 93 -2.76 5.02 -2.94
C TYR A 93 -2.20 3.62 -3.18
N TYR A 94 -2.49 2.71 -2.24
CA TYR A 94 -2.30 1.27 -2.41
C TYR A 94 -3.65 0.55 -2.28
N SER A 95 -3.87 -0.44 -3.15
CA SER A 95 -4.97 -1.41 -3.13
C SER A 95 -4.40 -2.77 -3.50
N VAL A 96 -4.84 -3.83 -2.81
CA VAL A 96 -4.47 -5.22 -3.13
C VAL A 96 -5.50 -5.90 -4.03
N ALA A 97 -6.69 -5.30 -4.16
CA ALA A 97 -7.75 -5.73 -5.05
C ALA A 97 -7.70 -4.94 -6.36
N SER A 98 -7.98 -5.61 -7.48
CA SER A 98 -8.02 -5.01 -8.82
C SER A 98 -9.14 -4.00 -9.00
N SER A 99 -10.26 -4.21 -8.30
CA SER A 99 -11.38 -3.28 -8.23
C SER A 99 -12.09 -3.44 -6.90
N VAL A 100 -12.72 -2.38 -6.41
CA VAL A 100 -13.46 -2.40 -5.15
C VAL A 100 -14.86 -1.83 -5.36
N PRO A 101 -15.93 -2.52 -4.92
CA PRO A 101 -17.27 -2.00 -5.00
C PRO A 101 -17.42 -0.67 -4.25
N ARG A 102 -18.20 0.26 -4.79
CA ARG A 102 -18.58 1.47 -4.05
C ARG A 102 -19.78 1.17 -3.17
N LYS A 103 -19.68 1.53 -1.88
CA LYS A 103 -20.80 1.50 -0.94
C LYS A 103 -21.21 2.93 -0.58
N ASN A 104 -22.52 3.16 -0.52
CA ASN A 104 -23.14 4.42 -0.13
C ASN A 104 -23.85 4.27 1.23
N ALA A 105 -24.52 5.32 1.69
CA ALA A 105 -25.24 5.29 2.97
C ALA A 105 -26.34 4.20 3.04
N GLU A 106 -26.95 3.85 1.92
CA GLU A 106 -28.08 2.91 1.84
C GLU A 106 -27.61 1.45 1.93
N ASN A 107 -26.48 1.13 1.30
CA ASN A 107 -25.99 -0.25 1.15
C ASN A 107 -24.76 -0.59 2.00
N TYR A 108 -24.17 0.39 2.70
CA TYR A 108 -23.06 0.14 3.61
C TYR A 108 -23.51 -0.55 4.90
N ARG A 109 -22.76 -1.57 5.33
CA ARG A 109 -22.99 -2.29 6.58
C ARG A 109 -21.63 -2.64 7.21
N LEU A 110 -21.51 -2.44 8.53
CA LEU A 110 -20.39 -2.89 9.36
C LEU A 110 -20.90 -3.90 10.39
N THR A 111 -20.46 -5.14 10.31
CA THR A 111 -20.85 -6.18 11.26
C THR A 111 -19.82 -6.32 12.38
N VAL A 112 -20.28 -6.41 13.63
CA VAL A 112 -19.48 -6.75 14.81
C VAL A 112 -19.99 -8.08 15.35
N ASP A 113 -19.14 -9.11 15.36
CA ASP A 113 -19.53 -10.50 15.69
C ASP A 113 -18.39 -11.31 16.33
N GLY A 114 -18.52 -12.63 16.36
CA GLY A 114 -17.56 -13.55 16.95
C GLY A 114 -17.80 -13.78 18.45
N LEU A 115 -16.74 -13.69 19.25
CA LEU A 115 -16.77 -13.87 20.71
C LEU A 115 -17.35 -12.64 21.42
N VAL A 116 -18.61 -12.32 21.13
CA VAL A 116 -19.38 -11.22 21.72
C VAL A 116 -20.75 -11.71 22.19
N ASP A 117 -21.36 -11.00 23.13
CA ASP A 117 -22.68 -11.33 23.66
C ASP A 117 -23.83 -10.74 22.84
N ARG A 118 -23.59 -9.60 22.20
CA ARG A 118 -24.58 -8.83 21.43
C ARG A 118 -24.02 -8.48 20.05
N PRO A 119 -23.95 -9.44 19.11
CA PRO A 119 -23.52 -9.15 17.75
C PRO A 119 -24.47 -8.12 17.12
N ASN A 120 -23.93 -7.21 16.32
CA ASN A 120 -24.73 -6.14 15.71
C ASN A 120 -24.20 -5.76 14.32
N THR A 121 -25.07 -5.20 13.48
CA THR A 121 -24.69 -4.64 12.19
C THR A 121 -25.09 -3.17 12.13
N TYR A 122 -24.13 -2.30 11.90
CA TYR A 122 -24.30 -0.86 11.85
C TYR A 122 -24.43 -0.37 10.40
N THR A 123 -25.41 0.50 10.15
CA THR A 123 -25.46 1.34 8.95
C THR A 123 -24.51 2.53 9.08
N LEU A 124 -24.28 3.27 7.99
CA LEU A 124 -23.50 4.50 8.05
C LEU A 124 -24.17 5.56 8.95
N ALA A 125 -25.51 5.60 8.99
CA ALA A 125 -26.25 6.50 9.85
C ALA A 125 -26.04 6.15 11.34
N ASP A 126 -26.08 4.86 11.69
CA ASP A 126 -25.84 4.41 13.06
C ASP A 126 -24.43 4.81 13.55
N LEU A 127 -23.41 4.60 12.71
CA LEU A 127 -22.04 4.97 13.04
C LEU A 127 -21.86 6.47 13.25
N ARG A 128 -22.55 7.31 12.47
CA ARG A 128 -22.54 8.78 12.63
C ARG A 128 -23.26 9.24 13.90
N ALA A 129 -24.28 8.51 14.34
CA ALA A 129 -25.03 8.81 15.57
C ALA A 129 -24.27 8.43 16.85
N LEU A 130 -23.28 7.54 16.76
CA LEU A 130 -22.41 7.22 17.89
C LEU A 130 -21.47 8.39 18.24
N PRO A 131 -20.98 8.46 19.49
CA PRO A 131 -20.04 9.52 19.88
C PRO A 131 -18.75 9.49 19.06
N GLN A 132 -18.50 10.58 18.34
CA GLN A 132 -17.33 10.74 17.49
C GLN A 132 -16.10 11.16 18.32
N THR A 133 -14.93 10.76 17.85
CA THR A 133 -13.61 11.14 18.40
C THR A 133 -12.76 11.59 17.23
N ARG A 134 -12.20 12.79 17.36
CA ARG A 134 -11.24 13.36 16.43
C ARG A 134 -9.83 13.25 17.01
N MET A 135 -8.86 12.87 16.19
CA MET A 135 -7.44 12.89 16.53
C MET A 135 -6.63 13.40 15.34
N VAL A 136 -5.56 14.13 15.65
CA VAL A 136 -4.58 14.60 14.66
C VAL A 136 -3.28 13.90 14.99
N LYS A 137 -2.82 13.08 14.06
CA LYS A 137 -1.72 12.13 14.26
C LYS A 137 -0.99 11.92 12.95
N ASP A 138 0.31 11.67 13.02
CA ASP A 138 1.07 11.28 11.84
C ASP A 138 0.57 9.94 11.26
N VAL A 139 0.65 9.82 9.94
CA VAL A 139 0.52 8.55 9.23
C VAL A 139 1.88 8.11 8.72
N GLN A 140 2.34 6.95 9.19
CA GLN A 140 3.57 6.32 8.71
C GLN A 140 3.28 5.08 7.87
N CYS A 141 3.80 5.03 6.64
CA CYS A 141 3.79 3.82 5.85
C CYS A 141 5.08 3.01 6.06
N VAL A 142 4.93 1.69 6.01
CA VAL A 142 6.05 0.75 6.08
C VAL A 142 7.04 0.91 4.91
N THR A 143 6.60 1.49 3.78
CA THR A 143 7.48 1.80 2.63
C THR A 143 8.24 3.12 2.77
N GLY A 144 8.14 3.78 3.93
CA GLY A 144 8.99 4.90 4.34
C GLY A 144 8.40 6.30 4.15
N TRP A 145 7.27 6.46 3.46
CA TRP A 145 6.62 7.77 3.41
C TRP A 145 5.81 8.05 4.68
N ARG A 146 5.80 9.32 5.09
CA ARG A 146 5.05 9.86 6.22
C ARG A 146 4.15 11.00 5.76
N VAL A 147 2.98 11.13 6.37
CA VAL A 147 2.14 12.33 6.27
C VAL A 147 1.91 12.86 7.68
N PRO A 148 2.49 14.01 8.04
CA PRO A 148 2.34 14.57 9.37
C PRO A 148 0.93 15.12 9.62
N ASP A 149 0.56 15.28 10.89
CA ASP A 149 -0.62 16.04 11.34
C ASP A 149 -1.93 15.67 10.62
N THR A 150 -2.14 14.38 10.34
CA THR A 150 -3.32 13.94 9.59
C THR A 150 -4.54 13.84 10.50
N PRO A 151 -5.62 14.60 10.26
CA PRO A 151 -6.82 14.46 11.05
C PRO A 151 -7.64 13.25 10.64
N PHE A 152 -8.00 12.42 11.60
CA PHE A 152 -9.02 11.38 11.47
C PHE A 152 -10.14 11.61 12.49
N GLU A 153 -11.36 11.29 12.07
CA GLU A 153 -12.53 11.37 12.94
C GLU A 153 -13.45 10.16 12.70
N GLY A 154 -13.94 9.58 13.80
CA GLY A 154 -14.84 8.44 13.78
C GLY A 154 -15.18 7.91 15.17
N VAL A 155 -15.66 6.67 15.24
CA VAL A 155 -16.00 6.01 16.50
C VAL A 155 -14.79 5.28 17.04
N ARG A 156 -14.46 5.43 18.33
CA ARG A 156 -13.42 4.60 18.96
C ARG A 156 -13.79 3.13 18.86
N LEU A 157 -12.87 2.29 18.41
CA LEU A 157 -13.12 0.85 18.25
C LEU A 157 -13.56 0.21 19.57
N SER A 158 -12.93 0.62 20.68
CA SER A 158 -13.29 0.14 22.02
C SER A 158 -14.79 0.31 22.34
N ARG A 159 -15.44 1.37 21.85
CA ARG A 159 -16.87 1.64 22.09
C ARG A 159 -17.76 0.62 21.40
N LEU A 160 -17.40 0.20 20.20
CA LEU A 160 -18.13 -0.84 19.47
C LEU A 160 -17.94 -2.20 20.16
N LEU A 161 -16.73 -2.48 20.64
CA LEU A 161 -16.43 -3.69 21.41
C LEU A 161 -17.20 -3.74 22.73
N ASP A 162 -17.27 -2.62 23.45
CA ASP A 162 -18.04 -2.51 24.70
C ASP A 162 -19.54 -2.67 24.45
N ALA A 163 -20.06 -2.07 23.38
CA ALA A 163 -21.45 -2.22 22.97
C ALA A 163 -21.79 -3.66 22.57
N ALA A 164 -20.86 -4.40 21.98
CA ALA A 164 -21.05 -5.81 21.63
C ALA A 164 -20.93 -6.74 22.85
N GLY A 165 -20.24 -6.33 23.92
CA GLY A 165 -19.98 -7.18 25.08
C GLY A 165 -18.99 -8.30 24.73
N VAL A 166 -17.71 -7.95 24.62
CA VAL A 166 -16.62 -8.93 24.36
C VAL A 166 -16.55 -9.98 25.46
N ARG A 167 -16.53 -11.26 25.06
CA ARG A 167 -16.47 -12.39 26.00
C ARG A 167 -15.09 -12.54 26.64
N PRO A 168 -15.00 -13.10 27.86
CA PRO A 168 -13.72 -13.26 28.57
C PRO A 168 -12.66 -14.10 27.86
N SER A 169 -13.06 -15.02 26.98
CA SER A 169 -12.14 -15.86 26.20
C SER A 169 -11.58 -15.17 24.95
N ALA A 170 -11.94 -13.92 24.68
CA ALA A 170 -11.43 -13.18 23.53
C ALA A 170 -10.04 -12.61 23.80
N GLY A 171 -9.10 -12.83 22.88
CA GLY A 171 -7.75 -12.26 22.91
C GLY A 171 -7.40 -11.39 21.71
N ALA A 172 -8.24 -11.38 20.66
CA ALA A 172 -7.96 -10.62 19.44
C ALA A 172 -9.22 -10.17 18.69
N VAL A 173 -8.97 -9.34 17.67
CA VAL A 173 -9.98 -8.87 16.72
C VAL A 173 -9.45 -9.06 15.31
N ARG A 174 -10.28 -9.63 14.44
CA ARG A 174 -10.04 -9.74 13.00
C ARG A 174 -10.95 -8.78 12.25
N PHE A 175 -10.39 -8.10 11.25
CA PHE A 175 -11.08 -7.17 10.38
C PHE A 175 -11.24 -7.76 8.98
N SER A 176 -12.40 -7.51 8.37
CA SER A 176 -12.67 -7.84 6.98
C SER A 176 -13.05 -6.60 6.19
N CYS A 177 -12.75 -6.63 4.90
CA CYS A 177 -13.03 -5.53 3.99
C CYS A 177 -13.97 -5.98 2.87
N PHE A 178 -14.83 -5.06 2.39
CA PHE A 178 -15.77 -5.38 1.30
C PHE A 178 -15.12 -5.40 -0.09
N ASP A 179 -13.80 -5.25 -0.17
CA ASP A 179 -13.02 -5.63 -1.35
C ASP A 179 -12.88 -7.16 -1.50
N GLY A 180 -13.29 -7.93 -0.48
CA GLY A 180 -13.27 -9.39 -0.46
C GLY A 180 -11.87 -10.00 -0.34
N THR A 181 -10.82 -9.20 -0.17
CA THR A 181 -9.43 -9.65 -0.22
C THR A 181 -8.65 -9.24 1.02
N TYR A 182 -8.74 -7.97 1.43
CA TYR A 182 -7.95 -7.46 2.52
C TYR A 182 -8.53 -7.92 3.86
N THR A 183 -7.63 -8.35 4.74
CA THR A 183 -7.96 -8.73 6.11
C THR A 183 -6.85 -8.23 7.01
N GLU A 184 -7.20 -7.94 8.25
CA GLU A 184 -6.27 -7.40 9.24
C GLU A 184 -6.60 -7.96 10.62
N SER A 185 -5.70 -7.84 11.58
CA SER A 185 -5.96 -8.18 12.97
C SER A 185 -5.20 -7.33 13.96
N LEU A 186 -5.74 -7.25 15.17
CA LEU A 186 -5.12 -6.63 16.33
C LEU A 186 -5.32 -7.56 17.54
N THR A 187 -4.42 -7.53 18.51
CA THR A 187 -4.74 -8.07 19.85
C THR A 187 -5.90 -7.27 20.45
N LEU A 188 -6.60 -7.85 21.42
CA LEU A 188 -7.71 -7.16 22.07
C LEU A 188 -7.22 -5.88 22.78
N ASP A 189 -6.04 -5.92 23.39
CA ASP A 189 -5.43 -4.74 24.02
C ASP A 189 -5.12 -3.63 23.02
N GLN A 190 -4.55 -3.98 21.86
CA GLN A 190 -4.31 -3.03 20.77
C GLN A 190 -5.63 -2.42 20.28
N ALA A 191 -6.65 -3.25 20.04
CA ALA A 191 -7.96 -2.83 19.57
C ALA A 191 -8.71 -1.91 20.57
N ARG A 192 -8.40 -2.02 21.86
CA ARG A 192 -9.00 -1.22 22.93
C ARG A 192 -8.31 0.12 23.19
N ARG A 193 -7.19 0.40 22.53
CA ARG A 193 -6.48 1.67 22.72
C ARG A 193 -7.32 2.87 22.31
N ALA A 194 -7.06 4.01 22.95
CA ALA A 194 -7.78 5.26 22.70
C ALA A 194 -7.50 5.87 21.31
N ASP A 195 -6.40 5.47 20.68
CA ASP A 195 -5.90 5.93 19.38
C ASP A 195 -6.24 4.96 18.22
N VAL A 196 -7.28 4.15 18.38
CA VAL A 196 -7.84 3.26 17.36
C VAL A 196 -9.29 3.61 17.04
N LEU A 197 -9.54 3.95 15.77
CA LEU A 197 -10.83 4.41 15.29
C LEU A 197 -11.39 3.51 14.19
N VAL A 198 -12.70 3.35 14.21
CA VAL A 198 -13.51 3.14 13.01
C VAL A 198 -13.79 4.54 12.44
N ALA A 199 -12.95 4.97 11.50
CA ALA A 199 -12.93 6.32 10.95
C ALA A 199 -13.96 6.49 9.82
N LEU A 200 -14.65 7.63 9.83
CA LEU A 200 -15.63 8.05 8.82
C LEU A 200 -15.13 9.27 8.03
N ARG A 201 -14.25 10.07 8.63
CA ARG A 201 -13.70 11.29 8.05
C ARG A 201 -12.17 11.30 8.14
N MET A 202 -11.56 11.98 7.18
CA MET A 202 -10.13 12.19 7.07
C MET A 202 -9.89 13.58 6.47
N GLN A 203 -8.94 14.34 7.03
CA GLN A 203 -8.67 15.73 6.61
C GLN A 203 -9.95 16.56 6.54
N ASP A 204 -10.77 16.47 7.59
CA ASP A 204 -12.02 17.23 7.76
C ASP A 204 -13.10 17.00 6.70
N LYS A 205 -12.96 15.95 5.89
CA LYS A 205 -13.93 15.56 4.85
C LYS A 205 -14.38 14.12 5.07
N ASP A 206 -15.56 13.78 4.58
CA ASP A 206 -16.01 12.39 4.50
C ASP A 206 -14.97 11.55 3.73
N LEU A 207 -14.71 10.34 4.21
CA LEU A 207 -13.75 9.45 3.56
C LEU A 207 -14.17 9.15 2.12
N GLY A 208 -13.35 9.61 1.18
CA GLY A 208 -13.47 9.23 -0.22
C GLY A 208 -13.15 7.75 -0.43
N HIS A 209 -13.68 7.18 -1.51
CA HIS A 209 -13.50 5.76 -1.84
C HIS A 209 -12.00 5.37 -1.92
N SER A 210 -11.14 6.23 -2.49
CA SER A 210 -9.69 5.99 -2.60
C SER A 210 -8.97 5.89 -1.24
N HIS A 211 -9.50 6.58 -0.22
CA HIS A 211 -8.97 6.55 1.14
C HIS A 211 -9.60 5.46 2.01
N GLY A 212 -10.39 4.57 1.42
CA GLY A 212 -11.04 3.46 2.09
C GLY A 212 -12.48 3.73 2.51
N GLY A 213 -13.10 4.80 2.00
CA GLY A 213 -14.48 5.16 2.33
C GLY A 213 -15.53 4.12 1.91
N PRO A 214 -16.72 4.11 2.55
CA PRO A 214 -17.18 5.17 3.46
C PRO A 214 -16.66 5.06 4.91
N VAL A 215 -16.02 3.93 5.26
CA VAL A 215 -15.50 3.66 6.60
C VAL A 215 -14.21 2.86 6.50
N ARG A 216 -13.22 3.23 7.32
CA ARG A 216 -11.95 2.50 7.44
C ARG A 216 -11.58 2.26 8.89
N LEU A 217 -10.70 1.30 9.12
CA LEU A 217 -9.93 1.23 10.36
C LEU A 217 -8.79 2.25 10.31
N TYR A 218 -8.52 2.89 11.44
CA TYR A 218 -7.36 3.74 11.67
C TYR A 218 -6.70 3.36 12.99
N VAL A 219 -5.41 3.02 12.92
CA VAL A 219 -4.57 2.57 14.04
C VAL A 219 -3.36 3.50 14.09
N ALA A 220 -3.45 4.58 14.87
CA ALA A 220 -2.44 5.65 14.84
C ALA A 220 -1.00 5.23 15.18
N PRO A 221 -0.72 4.34 16.15
CA PRO A 221 0.65 4.04 16.58
C PRO A 221 1.36 2.96 15.73
N MET A 222 0.70 2.43 14.69
CA MET A 222 1.20 1.33 13.87
C MET A 222 1.37 1.74 12.41
N TYR A 223 2.19 0.99 11.68
CA TYR A 223 2.33 1.19 10.24
C TYR A 223 0.99 1.08 9.53
N PHE A 224 0.79 1.96 8.54
CA PHE A 224 -0.53 2.23 7.97
C PHE A 224 -1.19 1.05 7.25
N TYR A 225 -0.47 -0.06 7.01
CA TYR A 225 -1.10 -1.29 6.53
C TYR A 225 -2.09 -1.86 7.56
N LYS A 226 -1.84 -1.70 8.87
CA LYS A 226 -2.80 -2.08 9.92
C LYS A 226 -4.10 -1.28 9.88
N SER A 227 -4.12 -0.14 9.20
CA SER A 227 -5.31 0.70 9.05
C SER A 227 -6.13 0.26 7.83
N ALA A 228 -6.86 -0.85 7.95
CA ALA A 228 -7.63 -1.46 6.87
C ALA A 228 -8.63 -0.49 6.19
N LYS A 229 -8.63 -0.45 4.86
CA LYS A 229 -9.58 0.33 4.03
C LYS A 229 -10.87 -0.47 3.80
N TRP A 230 -11.98 0.21 3.51
CA TRP A 230 -13.24 -0.44 3.08
C TRP A 230 -13.77 -1.44 4.10
N LEU A 231 -13.74 -1.04 5.38
CA LEU A 231 -14.04 -1.92 6.50
C LEU A 231 -15.49 -2.41 6.44
N SER A 232 -15.70 -3.71 6.54
CA SER A 232 -17.03 -4.35 6.53
C SER A 232 -17.32 -5.22 7.75
N GLY A 233 -16.29 -5.69 8.46
CA GLY A 233 -16.49 -6.57 9.61
C GLY A 233 -15.41 -6.43 10.68
N ILE A 234 -15.84 -6.65 11.92
CA ILE A 234 -15.03 -6.69 13.15
C ILE A 234 -15.44 -7.97 13.89
N THR A 235 -14.65 -9.03 13.72
CA THR A 235 -14.91 -10.32 14.34
C THR A 235 -13.98 -10.51 15.52
N VAL A 236 -14.54 -10.66 16.71
CA VAL A 236 -13.77 -10.92 17.93
C VAL A 236 -13.39 -12.39 17.98
N THR A 237 -12.10 -12.68 18.19
CA THR A 237 -11.53 -14.03 18.16
C THR A 237 -10.73 -14.34 19.43
N GLU A 238 -10.48 -15.61 19.66
CA GLU A 238 -9.65 -16.07 20.79
C GLU A 238 -8.20 -15.65 20.57
N ASP A 239 -7.61 -16.07 19.44
CA ASP A 239 -6.23 -15.72 19.09
C ASP A 239 -6.14 -14.74 17.92
N VAL A 240 -4.99 -14.06 17.81
CA VAL A 240 -4.63 -13.28 16.64
C VAL A 240 -4.53 -14.20 15.42
N ARG A 241 -5.25 -13.81 14.34
CA ARG A 241 -5.16 -14.46 13.04
C ARG A 241 -4.46 -13.50 12.06
N PRO A 242 -3.25 -13.82 11.57
CA PRO A 242 -2.51 -12.95 10.65
C PRO A 242 -3.35 -12.49 9.45
N GLY A 243 -3.28 -11.19 9.15
CA GLY A 243 -3.97 -10.54 8.05
C GLY A 243 -3.25 -10.70 6.71
N TYR A 244 -3.58 -9.83 5.76
CA TYR A 244 -3.07 -9.94 4.39
C TYR A 244 -1.55 -9.79 4.30
N TRP A 245 -0.98 -8.76 4.95
CA TRP A 245 0.45 -8.49 4.88
C TRP A 245 1.27 -9.33 5.84
N GLU A 246 0.71 -9.68 6.99
CA GLU A 246 1.36 -10.57 7.96
C GLU A 246 1.63 -11.95 7.34
N ASN A 247 0.68 -12.47 6.57
CA ASN A 247 0.86 -13.70 5.79
C ASN A 247 1.93 -13.58 4.68
N ARG A 248 2.47 -12.38 4.45
CA ARG A 248 3.52 -12.07 3.46
C ARG A 248 4.82 -11.61 4.13
N GLY A 249 4.97 -11.83 5.43
CA GLY A 249 6.22 -11.60 6.16
C GLY A 249 6.34 -10.21 6.81
N TYR A 250 5.25 -9.43 6.86
CA TYR A 250 5.20 -8.22 7.68
C TYR A 250 4.90 -8.58 9.14
N ASP A 251 5.37 -7.75 10.07
CA ASP A 251 5.15 -7.97 11.50
C ASP A 251 3.68 -7.83 11.89
N VAL A 252 3.23 -8.65 12.83
CA VAL A 252 1.85 -8.64 13.33
C VAL A 252 1.54 -7.37 14.12
N ASP A 253 2.43 -6.98 15.03
CA ASP A 253 2.24 -5.85 15.94
C ASP A 253 2.48 -4.49 15.27
N ALA A 254 3.36 -4.45 14.26
CA ALA A 254 3.54 -3.33 13.34
C ALA A 254 3.75 -1.95 13.99
N TRP A 255 4.28 -1.88 15.21
CA TRP A 255 4.56 -0.62 15.90
C TRP A 255 5.57 0.20 15.10
N VAL A 256 5.25 1.47 14.85
CA VAL A 256 6.18 2.37 14.16
C VAL A 256 7.48 2.47 14.95
N GLY A 257 8.61 2.27 14.25
CA GLY A 257 9.96 2.30 14.83
C GLY A 257 10.40 1.06 15.60
N ARG A 258 9.54 0.04 15.71
CA ARG A 258 9.85 -1.21 16.46
C ARG A 258 9.45 -2.47 15.71
N SER A 259 9.14 -2.36 14.43
CA SER A 259 8.65 -3.47 13.60
C SER A 259 9.15 -3.35 12.16
N ASN A 260 9.11 -4.45 11.43
CA ASN A 260 9.51 -4.60 10.04
C ASN A 260 10.99 -4.24 9.79
N GLY A 261 11.85 -4.35 10.80
CA GLY A 261 13.26 -3.96 10.73
C GLY A 261 13.50 -2.46 10.53
N ARG A 262 12.52 -1.63 10.89
CA ARG A 262 12.56 -0.17 10.73
C ARG A 262 12.70 0.55 12.07
N ASP A 263 13.32 1.72 12.05
CA ASP A 263 13.63 2.59 13.17
C ASP A 263 13.01 4.00 13.02
N ASP A 264 11.87 4.11 12.32
CA ASP A 264 11.16 5.39 12.15
C ASP A 264 10.74 5.99 13.51
N ASP A 265 10.75 7.32 13.64
CA ASP A 265 10.24 7.98 14.84
C ASP A 265 8.77 7.58 15.12
N PRO A 266 8.35 7.42 16.38
CA PRO A 266 6.96 7.16 16.73
C PRO A 266 6.03 8.23 16.14
N THR A 267 4.79 7.84 15.83
CA THR A 267 3.78 8.83 15.45
C THR A 267 3.47 9.74 16.64
N SER A 268 3.26 11.03 16.35
CA SER A 268 2.86 12.12 17.28
C SER A 268 1.75 11.71 18.24
#